data_AF-U5CTG6-F1
#
_entry.id   AF-U5CTG6-F1
#
_cell.length_a   1.000
_cell.length_b   1.000
_cell.length_c   1.000
_cell.angle_alpha   90.00
_cell.angle_beta   90.00
_cell.angle_gamma   90.00
#
_symmetry.space_group_name_H-M   'P 1'
#
loop_
_entity.id
_entity.type
_entity.pdbx_description
1 polymer ?
#
loop_
_entity_poly.entity_id
_entity_poly.type
_entity_poly.pdbx_seq_one_letter_code
_entity_poly.pdbx_strand_id
1 'polypeptide(L)'
;SKIAEKIRGKLRDIDTVFEINENTLALVLPVTGREGAEVVVKKIQGELRGSWRYAISTYPDNGQDEEELINFAKESLMKGESNSSQEDDKEKEEK
;
A
#
# COMPACT_ATOMS: atom_id res chain seq x y z
N SER A 1 -7.72 10.74 14.24
CA SER A 1 -6.41 10.65 14.93
C SER A 1 -5.45 11.74 14.48
N LYS A 2 -4.59 12.27 15.38
CA LYS A 2 -3.51 13.23 15.03
C LYS A 2 -2.59 12.70 13.93
N ILE A 3 -2.42 11.37 13.83
CA ILE A 3 -1.57 10.73 12.83
C ILE A 3 -2.23 10.78 11.44
N ALA A 4 -3.51 10.43 11.34
CA ALA A 4 -4.23 10.46 10.07
C ALA A 4 -4.35 11.87 9.50
N GLU A 5 -4.60 12.88 10.35
CA GLU A 5 -4.59 14.29 9.93
C GLU A 5 -3.22 14.73 9.39
N LYS A 6 -2.14 14.33 10.08
CA LYS A 6 -0.77 14.60 9.61
C LYS A 6 -0.51 13.98 8.24
N ILE A 7 -0.96 12.75 8.02
CA ILE A 7 -0.81 12.05 6.73
C ILE A 7 -1.67 12.72 5.65
N ARG A 8 -2.93 13.04 5.94
CA ARG A 8 -3.84 13.71 4.99
C ARG A 8 -3.24 15.01 4.47
N GLY A 9 -2.61 15.82 5.32
CA GLY A 9 -1.93 17.06 4.90
C GLY A 9 -0.72 16.88 3.97
N LYS A 10 -0.31 15.63 3.68
CA LYS A 10 0.82 15.31 2.78
C LYS A 10 0.38 14.62 1.50
N LEU A 11 -0.88 14.22 1.41
CA LEU A 11 -1.45 13.53 0.26
C LEU A 11 -2.17 14.52 -0.66
N ARG A 12 -2.53 14.07 -1.86
CA ARG A 12 -3.34 14.86 -2.79
C ARG A 12 -4.79 14.88 -2.32
N ASP A 13 -5.56 15.85 -2.77
CA ASP A 13 -6.98 15.98 -2.42
C ASP A 13 -7.83 14.76 -2.85
N ILE A 14 -7.35 14.01 -3.85
CA ILE A 14 -8.01 12.78 -4.33
C ILE A 14 -7.64 11.53 -3.52
N ASP A 15 -6.55 11.58 -2.75
CA ASP A 15 -6.10 10.45 -1.94
C ASP A 15 -6.92 10.40 -0.66
N THR A 16 -7.27 9.19 -0.22
CA THR A 16 -8.10 9.00 0.97
C THR A 16 -7.37 8.20 2.04
N VAL A 17 -7.47 8.64 3.30
CA VAL A 17 -6.91 7.95 4.47
C VAL A 17 -8.05 7.47 5.37
N PHE A 18 -8.12 6.17 5.60
CA PHE A 18 -9.05 5.53 6.52
C PHE A 18 -8.32 5.07 7.78
N GLU A 19 -8.88 5.42 8.94
CA GLU A 19 -8.45 4.85 10.22
C GLU A 19 -9.21 3.54 10.43
N ILE A 20 -8.51 2.40 10.32
CA ILE A 20 -9.11 1.08 10.56
C ILE A 20 -9.20 0.83 12.06
N ASN A 21 -8.13 1.16 12.79
CA ASN A 21 -8.06 1.17 14.24
C ASN A 21 -6.93 2.12 14.70
N GLU A 22 -6.66 2.19 16.01
CA GLU A 22 -5.68 3.12 16.58
C GLU A 22 -4.27 3.01 15.98
N ASN A 23 -3.90 1.82 15.50
CA ASN A 23 -2.54 1.50 15.02
C ASN A 23 -2.51 1.06 13.55
N THR A 24 -3.63 1.15 12.83
CA THR A 24 -3.75 0.65 11.45
C THR A 24 -4.48 1.68 10.59
N LEU A 25 -3.82 2.09 9.52
CA LEU A 25 -4.35 3.03 8.53
C LEU A 25 -4.42 2.33 7.18
N ALA A 26 -5.48 2.60 6.43
CA ALA A 26 -5.57 2.25 5.02
C ALA A 26 -5.53 3.52 4.16
N LEU A 27 -4.77 3.46 3.07
CA LEU A 27 -4.66 4.55 2.12
C LEU A 27 -5.18 4.08 0.77
N VAL A 28 -6.07 4.87 0.19
CA VAL A 28 -6.55 4.67 -1.19
C VAL A 28 -5.93 5.78 -2.03
N LEU A 29 -5.15 5.39 -3.03
CA LEU A 29 -4.38 6.29 -3.90
C LEU A 29 -4.90 6.16 -5.34
N PRO A 30 -5.88 6.98 -5.77
CA PRO A 30 -6.41 6.89 -7.12
C PRO A 30 -5.34 7.19 -8.17
N VAL A 31 -5.45 6.55 -9.34
CA VAL A 31 -4.56 6.76 -10.50
C VAL A 31 -3.07 6.62 -10.12
N THR A 32 -2.76 5.63 -9.29
CA THR A 32 -1.42 5.42 -8.73
C THR A 32 -1.07 3.94 -8.81
N GLY A 33 0.00 3.63 -9.54
CA GLY A 33 0.59 2.30 -9.58
C GLY A 33 1.54 2.03 -8.40
N ARG A 34 2.17 0.85 -8.40
CA ARG A 34 3.03 0.39 -7.29
C ARG A 34 4.17 1.35 -6.99
N GLU A 35 4.90 1.80 -8.01
CA GLU A 35 6.02 2.74 -7.85
C GLU A 35 5.60 4.04 -7.16
N GLY A 36 4.45 4.60 -7.55
CA GLY A 36 3.90 5.80 -6.93
C GLY A 36 3.47 5.57 -5.48
N ALA A 37 2.85 4.42 -5.20
CA ALA A 37 2.46 4.03 -3.85
C ALA A 37 3.69 3.88 -2.94
N GLU A 38 4.79 3.30 -3.42
CA GLU A 38 6.03 3.20 -2.66
C GLU A 38 6.63 4.57 -2.30
N VAL A 39 6.59 5.53 -3.22
CA VAL A 39 7.04 6.90 -2.96
C VAL A 39 6.20 7.53 -1.83
N VAL A 40 4.87 7.35 -1.88
CA VAL A 40 3.96 7.85 -0.84
C VAL A 40 4.26 7.19 0.51
N VAL A 41 4.45 5.87 0.53
CA VAL A 41 4.80 5.13 1.76
C VAL A 41 6.11 5.63 2.35
N LYS A 42 7.17 5.77 1.54
CA LYS A 42 8.48 6.27 2.02
C LYS A 42 8.35 7.68 2.60
N LYS A 43 7.55 8.55 1.97
CA LYS A 43 7.26 9.91 2.46
C LYS A 43 6.57 9.88 3.83
N ILE A 44 5.61 8.96 4.02
CA ILE A 44 4.88 8.81 5.28
C ILE A 44 5.78 8.23 6.37
N GLN A 45 6.56 7.18 6.06
CA GLN A 45 7.46 6.54 7.02
C GLN A 45 8.50 7.52 7.60
N GLY A 46 9.02 8.44 6.79
CA GLY A 46 9.93 9.50 7.27
C GLY A 46 9.30 10.46 8.28
N GLU A 47 7.97 10.54 8.33
CA GLU A 47 7.22 11.47 9.18
C GLU A 47 6.64 10.81 10.44
N LEU A 48 6.53 9.49 10.44
CA LEU A 48 5.97 8.73 11.55
C LEU A 48 7.07 8.31 12.53
N ARG A 49 6.80 8.45 13.82
CA ARG A 49 7.65 7.88 14.87
C ARG A 49 7.22 6.42 15.11
N GLY A 50 8.20 5.56 15.35
CA GLY A 50 8.00 4.13 15.61
C GLY A 50 8.14 3.25 14.37
N SER A 51 8.01 1.94 14.57
CA SER A 51 8.18 0.94 13.52
C SER A 51 6.85 0.62 12.84
N TRP A 52 6.56 1.33 11.75
CA TRP A 52 5.37 1.08 10.92
C TRP A 52 5.70 0.09 9.80
N ARG A 53 4.91 -0.97 9.71
CA ARG A 53 4.91 -1.89 8.55
C ARG A 53 3.85 -1.43 7.55
N TYR A 54 4.08 -1.73 6.28
CA TYR A 54 3.16 -1.43 5.21
C TYR A 54 3.06 -2.61 4.24
N ALA A 55 1.95 -2.65 3.53
CA ALA A 55 1.73 -3.51 2.37
C ALA A 55 1.07 -2.67 1.28
N ILE A 56 1.37 -2.99 0.02
CA ILE A 56 0.81 -2.29 -1.15
C ILE A 56 0.08 -3.34 -1.98
N SER A 57 -1.20 -3.08 -2.27
CA SER A 57 -1.95 -3.78 -3.30
C SER A 57 -2.29 -2.80 -4.42
N THR A 58 -2.20 -3.27 -5.67
CA THR A 58 -2.53 -2.47 -6.87
C THR A 58 -3.61 -3.16 -7.69
N TYR A 59 -4.56 -2.37 -8.19
CA TYR A 59 -5.50 -2.82 -9.20
C TYR A 59 -4.87 -2.66 -10.60
N PRO A 60 -4.97 -3.66 -11.49
CA PRO A 60 -5.63 -4.97 -11.31
C PRO A 60 -4.68 -6.09 -10.82
N ASP A 61 -3.40 -5.82 -10.61
CA ASP A 61 -2.36 -6.86 -10.39
C ASP A 61 -2.59 -7.72 -9.14
N ASN A 62 -3.23 -7.18 -8.11
CA ASN A 62 -3.43 -7.83 -6.81
C ASN A 62 -4.90 -8.11 -6.48
N GLY A 63 -5.80 -7.90 -7.44
CA GLY A 63 -7.23 -8.14 -7.28
C GLY A 63 -8.06 -7.44 -8.36
N GLN A 64 -9.20 -8.04 -8.69
CA GLN A 64 -10.17 -7.53 -9.66
C GLN A 64 -11.29 -6.68 -9.01
N ASP A 65 -11.41 -6.74 -7.69
CA ASP A 65 -12.40 -6.00 -6.90
C ASP A 65 -11.82 -5.49 -5.56
N GLU A 66 -12.64 -4.77 -4.80
CA GLU A 66 -12.22 -4.19 -3.52
C GLU A 66 -11.84 -5.26 -2.49
N GLU A 67 -12.53 -6.39 -2.50
CA GLU A 67 -12.38 -7.43 -1.49
C GLU A 67 -11.04 -8.14 -1.69
N GLU A 68 -10.74 -8.52 -2.94
CA GLU A 68 -9.45 -9.11 -3.31
C GLU A 68 -8.27 -8.18 -2.97
N LEU A 69 -8.38 -6.88 -3.29
CA LEU A 69 -7.32 -5.90 -3.01
C LEU A 69 -7.07 -5.71 -1.51
N ILE A 70 -8.14 -5.66 -0.71
CA ILE A 70 -8.05 -5.51 0.75
C ILE A 70 -7.47 -6.77 1.37
N ASN A 71 -7.91 -7.95 0.91
CA ASN A 71 -7.43 -9.23 1.42
C ASN A 71 -5.95 -9.43 1.11
N PHE A 72 -5.50 -9.12 -0.12
CA PHE A 72 -4.09 -9.15 -0.48
C PHE A 72 -3.25 -8.25 0.45
N ALA A 73 -3.67 -6.98 0.63
CA ALA A 73 -2.94 -6.05 1.49
C ALA A 73 -2.84 -6.54 2.95
N LYS A 74 -3.92 -7.12 3.50
CA LYS A 74 -3.92 -7.68 4.86
C LYS A 74 -2.98 -8.88 4.97
N GLU A 75 -3.04 -9.80 4.02
CA GLU A 75 -2.17 -10.99 4.02
C GLU A 75 -0.69 -10.60 3.92
N SER A 76 -0.33 -9.70 3.00
CA SER A 76 1.03 -9.21 2.85
C SER A 76 1.53 -8.51 4.13
N LEU A 77 0.66 -7.73 4.78
CA LEU A 77 1.00 -7.07 6.04
C LEU A 77 1.27 -8.06 7.18
N MET A 78 0.50 -9.17 7.23
CA MET A 78 0.69 -10.25 8.21
C MET A 78 1.95 -11.06 7.95
N LYS A 79 2.24 -11.38 6.69
CA LYS A 79 3.45 -12.11 6.27
C LYS A 79 4.73 -11.31 6.50
N GLY A 80 4.63 -9.99 6.71
CA GLY A 80 5.79 -9.12 6.88
C GLY A 80 6.58 -8.93 5.58
N GLU A 81 5.96 -9.25 4.45
CA GLU A 81 6.55 -9.11 3.12
C GLU A 81 6.65 -7.62 2.81
N SER A 82 7.84 -7.08 3.03
CA SER A 82 8.25 -5.84 2.38
C SER A 82 8.44 -6.21 0.92
N ASN A 83 7.36 -6.15 0.12
CA ASN A 83 7.40 -6.53 -1.29
C ASN A 83 8.31 -5.56 -2.07
N SER A 84 9.61 -5.88 -2.05
CA SER A 84 10.55 -5.58 -3.12
C SER A 84 10.11 -6.43 -4.31
N SER A 85 9.63 -5.77 -5.35
CA SER A 85 9.56 -6.22 -6.74
C SER A 85 9.50 -7.74 -6.95
N GLN A 86 8.30 -8.30 -7.11
CA GLN A 86 8.20 -9.49 -7.96
C GLN A 86 8.19 -8.99 -9.40
N GLU A 87 9.38 -9.01 -10.01
CA GLU A 87 9.56 -9.00 -11.46
C GLU A 87 8.93 -10.25 -12.06
N ASP A 88 8.31 -10.07 -13.23
CA ASP A 88 7.73 -11.11 -14.06
C ASP A 88 8.79 -12.14 -14.49
N ASP A 89 8.78 -13.35 -13.90
CA ASP A 89 9.43 -14.51 -14.52
C ASP A 89 8.53 -15.08 -15.62
N LYS A 90 8.61 -14.42 -16.77
CA LYS A 90 8.16 -14.95 -18.05
C LYS A 90 9.24 -15.90 -18.58
N GLU A 91 9.37 -17.09 -18.00
CA GLU A 91 10.22 -18.14 -18.59
C GLU A 91 9.46 -19.01 -19.59
N LYS A 92 10.09 -19.13 -20.75
CA LYS A 92 9.72 -19.91 -21.92
C LYS A 92 9.63 -21.41 -21.58
N GLU A 93 8.69 -22.10 -22.20
CA GLU A 93 8.96 -23.44 -22.71
C GLU A 93 8.41 -23.57 -24.14
N GLU A 94 9.30 -23.35 -25.10
CA GLU A 94 9.24 -24.01 -26.40
C GLU A 94 9.63 -25.47 -26.20
N LYS A 95 8.75 -26.41 -26.56
CA LYS A 95 9.10 -27.66 -27.25
C LYS A 95 7.94 -28.13 -28.12
#